data_AF-A0A9E0RWW2-F1
#
_entry.id   AF-A0A9E0RWW2-F1
#
_cell.length_a   1.000
_cell.length_b   1.000
_cell.length_c   1.000
_cell.angle_alpha   90.00
_cell.angle_beta   90.00
_cell.angle_gamma   90.00
#
_symmetry.space_group_name_H-M   'P 1'
#
loop_
_entity.id
_entity.type
_entity.pdbx_description
1 polymer ?
#
loop_
_entity_poly.entity_id
_entity_poly.type
_entity_poly.pdbx_seq_one_letter_code
_entity_poly.pdbx_strand_id
1 'polypeptide(L)' 'MARPSVTLKIATSMDGKIALHNGVSQWITGNQSRARVHEMRGQHDAVLVGSGTVFADDPLLTVRTVPQPKVQP' A
#
# COMPACT_ATOMS: atom_id res chain seq x y z
N MET A 1 -1.58 13.38 26.78
CA MET A 1 -1.38 12.29 25.80
C MET A 1 -0.65 12.87 24.59
N ALA A 2 0.40 12.20 24.10
CA ALA A 2 1.09 12.59 22.88
C ALA A 2 0.31 12.11 21.65
N ARG A 3 0.32 12.88 20.56
CA ARG A 3 -0.25 12.46 19.27
C ARG A 3 0.73 11.48 18.60
N PRO A 4 0.25 10.40 17.94
CA PRO A 4 1.13 9.50 17.20
C PRO A 4 1.80 10.23 16.02
N SER A 5 3.03 9.82 15.69
CA SER A 5 3.65 10.21 14.42
C SER A 5 2.95 9.48 13.27
N VAL A 6 2.72 10.17 12.15
CA VAL A 6 1.97 9.62 11.02
C VAL A 6 2.80 9.75 9.75
N THR A 7 3.02 8.62 9.09
CA THR A 7 3.61 8.57 7.74
C THR A 7 2.51 8.31 6.72
N LEU A 8 2.35 9.19 5.74
CA LEU A 8 1.48 8.95 4.60
C LEU A 8 2.25 8.24 3.49
N LYS A 9 1.75 7.09 3.04
CA LYS A 9 2.23 6.42 1.82
C LYS A 9 1.24 6.61 0.68
N ILE A 10 1.73 6.99 -0.49
CA ILE A 10 0.95 7.10 -1.73
C ILE A 10 1.70 6.41 -2.88
N ALA A 11 0.96 5.82 -3.82
CA ALA A 11 1.50 5.36 -5.10
C ALA A 11 0.64 5.93 -6.21
N THR A 12 1.26 6.62 -7.17
CA THR A 12 0.57 7.27 -8.28
C THR A 12 1.27 6.98 -9.59
N SER A 13 0.55 7.13 -10.69
CA SER A 13 1.14 7.35 -12.01
C SER A 13 1.88 8.70 -12.04
N MET A 14 2.59 8.95 -13.13
CA MET A 14 3.31 10.22 -13.34
C MET A 14 2.38 11.44 -13.40
N ASP A 15 1.15 11.26 -13.88
CA ASP A 15 0.09 12.27 -13.90
C ASP A 15 -0.75 12.31 -12.60
N GLY A 16 -0.29 11.66 -11.54
CA GLY A 16 -0.86 11.76 -10.20
C GLY A 16 -2.12 10.93 -9.95
N LYS A 17 -2.45 9.95 -10.80
CA LYS A 17 -3.62 9.07 -10.63
C LYS A 17 -3.30 7.85 -9.78
N ILE A 18 -4.29 7.39 -9.02
CA ILE A 18 -4.19 6.18 -8.15
C ILE A 18 -4.98 4.98 -8.71
N ALA A 19 -5.80 5.20 -9.74
CA ALA A 19 -6.59 4.20 -10.44
C ALA A 19 -7.04 4.75 -11.79
N LEU A 20 -7.43 3.86 -12.70
CA LEU A 20 -8.20 4.19 -13.89
C LEU A 20 -9.64 4.62 -13.51
N HIS A 21 -10.36 5.23 -14.44
CA HIS A 21 -11.75 5.69 -14.21
C HIS A 21 -12.72 4.57 -13.83
N ASN A 22 -12.38 3.32 -14.16
CA ASN A 22 -13.17 2.12 -13.86
C ASN A 22 -12.73 1.45 -12.54
N GLY A 23 -11.85 2.08 -11.76
CA GLY A 23 -11.37 1.57 -10.47
C GLY A 23 -10.18 0.62 -10.55
N VAL A 24 -9.74 0.20 -11.74
CA VAL A 24 -8.56 -0.67 -11.87
C VAL A 24 -7.31 0.12 -11.48
N SER A 25 -6.62 -0.32 -10.43
CA SER A 25 -5.49 0.38 -9.79
C SER A 25 -4.19 -0.45 -9.79
N GLN A 26 -4.28 -1.74 -10.12
CA GLN A 26 -3.16 -2.66 -10.03
C GLN A 26 -2.55 -2.93 -11.42
N TRP A 27 -1.23 -2.81 -11.63
CA TRP A 27 -0.19 -2.33 -10.73
C TRP A 27 0.44 -1.04 -11.26
N ILE A 28 0.28 0.06 -10.51
CA ILE A 28 0.90 1.35 -10.86
C ILE A 28 2.42 1.36 -10.56
N THR A 29 2.85 0.88 -9.39
CA THR A 29 4.29 0.81 -9.02
C THR A 29 4.80 -0.62 -9.01
N GLY A 30 6.11 -0.81 -9.24
CA GLY A 30 6.75 -2.12 -9.33
C GLY A 30 7.12 -2.80 -8.00
N ASN A 31 7.70 -4.00 -8.09
CA ASN A 31 8.06 -4.86 -6.94
C ASN A 31 8.96 -4.18 -5.89
N GLN A 32 9.93 -3.37 -6.31
CA GLN A 32 10.82 -2.66 -5.38
C GLN A 32 10.06 -1.67 -4.49
N SER A 33 9.11 -0.92 -5.07
CA SER A 33 8.23 -0.01 -4.32
C SER A 33 7.39 -0.78 -3.30
N ARG A 34 6.86 -1.95 -3.68
CA ARG A 34 6.09 -2.81 -2.76
C ARG A 34 6.94 -3.43 -1.66
N ALA A 35 8.21 -3.74 -1.93
CA ALA A 35 9.18 -4.15 -0.90
C ALA A 35 9.31 -3.08 0.18
N ARG A 36 9.52 -1.84 -0.27
CA ARG A 36 9.69 -0.70 0.62
C ARG A 36 8.46 -0.45 1.50
N VAL A 37 7.25 -0.65 0.98
CA VAL A 37 6.02 -0.53 1.79
C VAL A 37 5.95 -1.60 2.88
N HIS A 38 6.43 -2.82 2.64
CA HIS A 38 6.50 -3.86 3.69
C HIS A 38 7.48 -3.47 4.80
N GLU A 39 8.65 -2.92 4.45
CA GLU A 39 9.59 -2.36 5.43
C GLU A 39 8.95 -1.23 6.23
N MET A 40 8.27 -0.28 5.56
CA MET A 40 7.56 0.82 6.22
C MET A 40 6.51 0.29 7.20
N ARG A 41 5.70 -0.71 6.80
CA ARG A 41 4.71 -1.33 7.70
C ARG A 41 5.36 -1.96 8.93
N GLY A 42 6.50 -2.62 8.76
CA GLY A 42 7.25 -3.22 9.89
C GLY A 42 7.84 -2.19 10.87
N GLN A 43 7.91 -0.92 10.49
CA GLN A 43 8.40 0.19 11.31
C GLN A 43 7.28 0.94 12.04
N HIS A 44 6.00 0.59 11.83
CA HIS A 44 4.85 1.26 12.43
C HIS A 44 4.03 0.29 13.27
N ASP A 45 3.48 0.78 14.39
CA ASP A 45 2.61 -0.02 15.26
C ASP A 45 1.22 -0.29 14.66
N ALA A 46 0.80 0.52 13.69
CA ALA A 46 -0.51 0.42 13.05
C ALA A 46 -0.48 0.83 11.57
N VAL A 47 -1.36 0.21 10.78
CA VAL A 47 -1.66 0.59 9.40
C VAL A 47 -3.12 1.04 9.33
N LEU A 48 -3.36 2.20 8.71
CA LEU A 48 -4.70 2.78 8.58
C LEU A 48 -5.08 2.91 7.10
N VAL A 49 -6.32 2.54 6.78
CA VAL A 49 -6.95 2.76 5.48
C VAL A 49 -8.42 3.17 5.67
N GLY A 50 -9.01 3.79 4.65
CA GLY A 50 -10.46 3.99 4.61
C GLY A 50 -11.20 2.70 4.24
N SER A 51 -12.49 2.60 4.59
CA SER A 51 -13.32 1.44 4.24
C SER A 51 -13.41 1.19 2.73
N GLY A 52 -13.40 2.24 1.91
CA GLY A 52 -13.40 2.10 0.45
C GLY A 52 -12.20 1.30 -0.09
N THR A 53 -11.02 1.44 0.54
CA THR A 53 -9.84 0.63 0.20
C THR A 53 -10.06 -0.84 0.54
N VAL A 54 -10.71 -1.13 1.68
CA VAL A 54 -11.02 -2.51 2.07
C VAL A 54 -11.95 -3.16 1.04
N PHE A 55 -13.01 -2.45 0.64
CA PHE A 55 -13.97 -2.98 -0.34
C PHE A 55 -13.41 -3.10 -1.76
N ALA A 56 -12.51 -2.21 -2.17
CA ALA A 56 -11.97 -2.21 -3.53
C ALA A 56 -10.79 -3.16 -3.72
N ASP A 57 -9.91 -3.29 -2.71
CA ASP A 57 -8.62 -3.98 -2.86
C ASP A 57 -8.49 -5.28 -2.05
N ASP A 58 -9.45 -5.60 -1.17
CA ASP A 58 -9.41 -6.74 -0.22
C ASP A 58 -8.01 -6.97 0.42
N PRO A 59 -7.40 -5.94 1.05
CA PRO A 59 -5.99 -6.01 1.38
C PRO A 59 -5.77 -6.69 2.74
N LEU A 60 -4.81 -7.62 2.81
CA LEU A 60 -4.36 -8.17 4.09
C LEU A 60 -3.62 -7.14 4.98
N LEU A 61 -2.97 -6.14 4.37
CA LEU A 61 -2.16 -5.10 5.03
C LEU A 61 -1.06 -5.58 6.00
N THR A 62 -0.75 -6.89 6.01
CA THR A 62 0.32 -7.47 6.81
C THR A 62 1.72 -7.17 6.26
N VAL A 63 2.72 -7.31 7.11
CA VAL A 63 4.15 -7.33 6.72
C VAL A 63 4.46 -8.71 6.15
N ARG A 64 4.90 -8.77 4.89
CA ARG A 64 5.30 -10.02 4.23
C ARG A 64 6.79 -9.94 3.90
N THR A 65 7.60 -10.69 4.63
CA THR A 65 9.04 -10.79 4.42
C THR A 65 9.36 -11.57 3.14
N VAL A 66 10.46 -11.18 2.51
CA VAL A 66 10.99 -11.64 1.21
C VAL A 66 11.31 -13.16 1.26
N PRO A 67 11.11 -13.93 0.17
CA PRO A 67 10.87 -13.50 -1.21
C PRO A 67 9.44 -13.06 -1.50
N GLN A 68 9.33 -11.93 -2.18
CA GLN A 68 8.04 -11.51 -2.74
C GLN A 68 7.59 -12.55 -3.77
N PRO A 69 6.32 -12.97 -3.76
CA PRO A 69 5.80 -13.77 -4.87
C PRO A 69 5.88 -12.94 -6.17
N LYS A 70 6.21 -13.62 -7.29
CA LYS A 70 6.35 -12.99 -8.63
C LYS A 70 5.13 -12.15 -9.02
N VAL A 71 3.97 -12.53 -8.50
CA VAL A 71 2.72 -11.78 -8.49
C VAL A 71 2.28 -11.73 -7.04
N GLN A 72 2.25 -10.53 -6.43
CA GLN A 72 1.51 -10.37 -5.17
C GLN A 72 0.02 -10.53 -5.50
N PRO A 73 -0.75 -11.32 -4.74
CA PRO A 73 -2.20 -11.32 -4.87
C PRO A 73 -2.74 -9.92 -4.61
#